data_AF-A0A1M6CAK1-F1
#
_entry.id   AF-A0A1M6CAK1-F1
#
_cell.length_a   1.000
_cell.length_b   1.000
_cell.length_c   1.000
_cell.angle_alpha   90.00
_cell.angle_beta   90.00
_cell.angle_gamma   90.00
#
_symmetry.space_group_name_H-M   'P 1'
#
loop_
_entity.id
_entity.type
_entity.pdbx_description
1 polymer ?
#
loop_
_entity_poly.entity_id
_entity_poly.type
_entity_poly.pdbx_seq_one_letter_code
_entity_poly.pdbx_strand_id
1 'polypeptide(L)'
;MGDETLRKNMAAAIRIVLEEGLRKTDDPITYLRSAAEEIRELVDLFERSGWSGRMDGAAIRAMLVDEVEAATREMIRRLHH
;
A
#
# COMPACT_ATOMS: atom_id res chain seq x y z
N MET A 1 -21.23 -1.28 -2.83
CA MET A 1 -20.97 0.07 -3.38
C MET A 1 -19.97 0.87 -2.53
N GLY A 2 -20.08 0.91 -1.18
CA GLY A 2 -19.11 1.64 -0.33
C GLY A 2 -17.67 1.15 -0.42
N ASP A 3 -17.44 -0.16 -0.31
CA ASP A 3 -16.09 -0.76 -0.30
C ASP A 3 -15.35 -0.60 -1.64
N GLU A 4 -16.08 -0.60 -2.75
CA GLU A 4 -15.47 -0.42 -4.08
C GLU A 4 -15.00 1.03 -4.28
N THR A 5 -15.81 2.01 -3.85
CA THR A 5 -15.41 3.42 -3.88
C THR A 5 -14.21 3.66 -2.95
N LEU A 6 -14.23 3.07 -1.76
CA LEU A 6 -13.10 3.14 -0.83
C LEU A 6 -11.83 2.55 -1.46
N ARG A 7 -11.92 1.35 -2.03
CA ARG A 7 -10.81 0.69 -2.71
C ARG A 7 -10.23 1.55 -3.83
N LYS A 8 -11.07 2.13 -4.70
CA LYS A 8 -10.64 3.00 -5.79
C LYS A 8 -9.92 4.25 -5.28
N ASN A 9 -10.46 4.91 -4.26
CA ASN A 9 -9.86 6.09 -3.66
C ASN A 9 -8.51 5.78 -3.01
N MET A 10 -8.42 4.65 -2.31
CA MET A 10 -7.18 4.20 -1.70
C MET A 10 -6.12 3.86 -2.75
N ALA A 11 -6.48 3.11 -3.79
CA ALA A 11 -5.57 2.80 -4.90
C ALA A 11 -5.04 4.07 -5.57
N ALA A 12 -5.89 5.08 -5.77
CA ALA A 12 -5.47 6.37 -6.33
C ALA A 12 -4.49 7.10 -5.40
N ALA A 13 -4.79 7.18 -4.10
CA ALA A 13 -3.92 7.82 -3.12
C ALA A 13 -2.55 7.13 -3.01
N ILE A 14 -2.53 5.79 -2.96
CA ILE A 14 -1.29 5.00 -2.93
C ILE A 14 -0.44 5.29 -4.15
N ARG A 15 -1.04 5.30 -5.36
CA ARG A 15 -0.29 5.60 -6.59
C ARG A 15 0.35 6.97 -6.55
N ILE A 16 -0.38 8.00 -6.11
CA ILE A 16 0.15 9.36 -5.99
C ILE A 16 1.38 9.37 -5.07
N VAL A 17 1.27 8.76 -3.88
CA VAL A 17 2.37 8.72 -2.91
C VAL A 17 3.59 7.98 -3.46
N LEU A 18 3.39 6.80 -4.06
CA LEU A 18 4.48 6.01 -4.63
C LEU A 18 5.13 6.72 -5.81
N GLU A 19 4.36 7.36 -6.69
CA GLU A 19 4.88 8.16 -7.81
C GLU A 19 5.70 9.36 -7.32
N GLU A 20 5.27 10.02 -6.25
CA GLU A 20 6.03 11.12 -5.65
C GLU A 20 7.35 10.65 -5.04
N GLY A 21 7.36 9.50 -4.36
CA GLY A 21 8.59 8.90 -3.84
C GLY A 21 9.53 8.43 -4.95
N LEU A 22 8.98 7.84 -6.01
CA LEU A 22 9.72 7.43 -7.21
C LEU A 22 10.46 8.59 -7.88
N ARG A 23 9.87 9.79 -7.89
CA ARG A 23 10.54 11.00 -8.44
C ARG A 23 11.72 11.49 -7.61
N LYS A 24 11.85 11.03 -6.36
CA LYS A 24 12.84 11.52 -5.38
C LYS A 24 13.90 10.49 -5.00
N THR A 25 13.77 9.24 -5.47
CA THR A 25 14.68 8.14 -5.13
C THR A 25 15.67 7.87 -6.26
N ASP A 26 16.91 7.58 -5.89
CA ASP A 26 17.95 7.12 -6.82
C ASP A 26 17.83 5.62 -7.14
N ASP A 27 17.12 4.85 -6.29
CA ASP A 27 16.80 3.44 -6.51
C ASP A 27 15.28 3.20 -6.46
N PRO A 28 14.60 3.30 -7.62
CA PRO A 28 13.15 3.07 -7.75
C PRO A 28 12.67 1.69 -7.29
N ILE A 29 13.44 0.63 -7.58
CA ILE A 29 13.02 -0.75 -7.31
C ILE A 29 13.11 -1.04 -5.82
N THR A 30 14.22 -0.65 -5.18
CA THR A 30 14.39 -0.81 -3.74
C THR A 30 13.35 0.01 -2.99
N TYR A 31 13.11 1.26 -3.38
CA TYR A 31 12.06 2.10 -2.81
C TYR A 31 10.69 1.42 -2.82
N LEU A 32 10.24 0.93 -3.99
CA LEU A 32 8.91 0.31 -4.13
C LEU A 32 8.77 -0.98 -3.31
N ARG A 33 9.84 -1.77 -3.20
CA ARG A 33 9.87 -2.98 -2.35
C ARG A 33 9.80 -2.64 -0.88
N SER A 34 10.62 -1.69 -0.42
CA SER A 34 10.62 -1.23 0.97
C SER A 34 9.26 -0.66 1.37
N ALA A 35 8.64 0.16 0.51
CA ALA A 35 7.32 0.73 0.79
C ALA A 35 6.23 -0.34 1.00
N ALA A 36 6.24 -1.41 0.20
CA ALA A 36 5.30 -2.52 0.38
C ALA A 36 5.57 -3.31 1.67
N GLU A 37 6.85 -3.54 1.98
CA GLU A 37 7.25 -4.27 3.19
C GLU A 37 6.92 -3.48 4.46
N GLU A 38 7.26 -2.20 4.52
CA GLU A 38 7.00 -1.32 5.67
C GLU A 38 5.49 -1.21 5.98
N ILE A 39 4.65 -1.10 4.95
CA ILE A 39 3.18 -1.04 5.14
C ILE A 39 2.64 -2.37 5.67
N ARG A 40 3.16 -3.50 5.16
CA ARG A 40 2.80 -4.83 5.67
C ARG A 40 3.20 -4.99 7.13
N GLU A 41 4.42 -4.62 7.49
CA GLU A 41 4.91 -4.67 8.88
C GLU A 41 4.10 -3.76 9.81
N LEU A 42 3.73 -2.57 9.34
CA LEU A 42 2.90 -1.63 10.10
C LEU A 42 1.50 -2.21 10.36
N VAL A 43 0.89 -2.85 9.36
CA VAL A 43 -0.41 -3.52 9.52
C VAL A 43 -0.31 -4.70 10.48
N ASP A 44 0.70 -5.55 10.35
CA ASP A 44 0.96 -6.66 11.27
C ASP A 44 1.13 -6.17 12.72
N LEU A 45 1.80 -5.03 12.92
CA LEU A 45 1.96 -4.41 14.24
C LEU A 45 0.60 -3.96 14.82
N PHE A 46 -0.27 -3.37 14.00
CA PHE A 46 -1.62 -2.99 14.42
C PHE A 46 -2.49 -4.20 14.76
N GLU A 47 -2.32 -5.32 14.08
CA GLU A 47 -3.04 -6.55 14.41
C GLU A 47 -2.54 -7.18 15.71
N ARG A 48 -1.22 -7.25 15.92
CA ARG A 48 -0.60 -7.84 17.13
C ARG A 48 -0.81 -6.99 18.38
N SER A 49 -0.89 -5.67 18.24
CA SER A 49 -1.08 -4.77 19.38
C SER A 49 -2.48 -4.83 19.99
N GLY A 50 -3.42 -5.58 19.40
CA GLY A 50 -4.79 -5.63 19.88
C GLY A 50 -5.52 -4.30 19.72
N TRP A 51 -4.99 -3.37 18.91
CA TRP A 51 -5.69 -2.17 18.43
C TRP A 51 -6.77 -2.56 17.41
N SER A 52 -7.57 -3.56 17.76
CA SER A 52 -8.72 -4.05 17.02
C SER A 52 -9.96 -3.25 17.44
N GLY A 53 -9.89 -1.93 17.32
CA GLY A 53 -11.07 -1.07 17.39
C GLY A 53 -11.91 -1.25 16.13
N ARG A 54 -12.79 -2.27 16.11
CA ARG A 54 -13.76 -2.65 15.04
C ARG A 54 -13.23 -3.57 13.94
N MET A 55 -14.07 -4.54 13.55
CA MET A 55 -13.84 -5.48 12.43
C MET A 55 -13.58 -4.75 11.11
N ASP A 56 -14.22 -3.59 10.90
CA ASP A 56 -14.01 -2.75 9.72
C ASP A 56 -12.56 -2.27 9.58
N GLY A 57 -11.88 -2.01 10.72
CA GLY A 57 -10.49 -1.57 10.72
C GLY A 57 -9.52 -2.64 10.21
N ALA A 58 -9.77 -3.92 10.51
CA ALA A 58 -8.97 -5.03 9.99
C ALA A 58 -9.14 -5.18 8.48
N ALA A 59 -10.38 -5.10 7.99
CA ALA A 59 -10.67 -5.18 6.55
C ALA A 59 -10.02 -4.02 5.77
N ILE A 60 -10.06 -2.79 6.31
CA ILE A 60 -9.42 -1.62 5.69
C ILE A 60 -7.90 -1.78 5.66
N ARG A 61 -7.28 -2.28 6.73
CA ARG A 61 -5.84 -2.51 6.78
C ARG A 61 -5.39 -3.59 5.80
N ALA A 62 -6.11 -4.70 5.70
CA ALA A 62 -5.84 -5.73 4.70
C ALA A 62 -5.94 -5.16 3.27
N MET A 63 -7.00 -4.38 3.01
CA MET A 63 -7.18 -3.72 1.72
C MET A 63 -6.04 -2.73 1.41
N LEU A 64 -5.49 -2.03 2.42
CA LEU A 64 -4.33 -1.16 2.23
C LEU A 64 -3.09 -1.95 1.79
N VAL A 65 -2.79 -3.08 2.44
CA VAL A 65 -1.66 -3.95 2.05
C VAL A 65 -1.82 -4.43 0.62
N ASP A 66 -2.99 -4.96 0.27
CA ASP A 66 -3.28 -5.47 -1.08
C ASP A 66 -3.06 -4.40 -2.15
N GLU A 67 -3.57 -3.18 -1.93
CA GLU A 67 -3.46 -2.10 -2.89
C GLU A 67 -2.03 -1.56 -3.02
N VAL A 68 -1.25 -1.51 -1.92
CA VAL A 68 0.16 -1.13 -1.97
C VAL A 68 0.97 -2.18 -2.72
N GLU A 69 0.78 -3.47 -2.43
CA GLU A 69 1.47 -4.55 -3.16
C GLU A 69 1.10 -4.57 -4.65
N ALA A 70 -0.18 -4.34 -4.98
CA ALA A 70 -0.64 -4.25 -6.35
C ALA A 70 0.02 -3.08 -7.09
N ALA A 71 0.03 -1.89 -6.48
CA ALA A 71 0.64 -0.70 -7.06
C ALA A 71 2.16 -0.87 -7.24
N THR A 72 2.87 -1.36 -6.22
CA THR A 72 4.30 -1.65 -6.28
C THR A 72 4.63 -2.64 -7.41
N ARG A 73 3.90 -3.75 -7.52
CA ARG A 73 4.13 -4.74 -8.59
C ARG A 73 3.90 -4.15 -9.97
N GLU A 74 2.84 -3.37 -10.15
CA GLU A 74 2.53 -2.69 -11.41
C GLU A 74 3.63 -1.69 -11.80
N MET A 75 4.09 -0.87 -10.86
CA MET A 75 5.14 0.12 -11.10
C MET A 75 6.49 -0.52 -11.40
N ILE A 76 6.88 -1.58 -10.68
CA ILE A 76 8.11 -2.33 -10.98
C ILE A 76 8.06 -2.91 -12.40
N ARG A 77 6.92 -3.49 -12.82
CA ARG A 77 6.78 -3.99 -14.20
C ARG A 77 6.99 -2.86 -15.21
N ARG A 78 6.41 -1.68 -14.98
CA ARG A 78 6.55 -0.52 -15.87
C ARG A 78 7.98 0.03 -15.94
N LEU A 79 8.80 -0.15 -14.90
CA LEU A 79 10.20 0.24 -14.91
C LEU A 79 11.09 -0.73 -15.71
N HIS A 80 10.64 -1.96 -15.94
CA HIS A 80 11.35 -2.98 -16.72
C HIS A 80 10.99 -2.98 -18.21
N HIS A 81 10.01 -2.17 -18.63
CA HIS A 81 9.55 -2.01 -20.02
C HIS A 81 10.00 -0.67 -20.59
#